data_AF-A0A1B7WIH6-F1
#
_entry.id   AF-A0A1B7WIH6-F1
#
_cell.length_a   1.000
_cell.length_b   1.000
_cell.length_c   1.000
_cell.angle_alpha   90.00
_cell.angle_beta   90.00
_cell.angle_gamma   90.00
#
_symmetry.space_group_name_H-M   'P 1'
#
loop_
_entity.id
_entity.type
_entity.pdbx_description
1 polymer ?
#
loop_
_entity_poly.entity_id
_entity_poly.type
_entity_poly.pdbx_seq_one_letter_code
_entity_poly.pdbx_strand_id
1 'polypeptide(L)'
;ILKGENMSFRTQAIGELRFDKRMKGTAAQVHFEMSFTLTLKRAGWKIIYDPSITVDHYPAQRFDEDQRHNFNDIALINLVHNETLILLEHLSPIRRFVFLLWSILVGTRESFGICQWLRLFPQEGQLASKKLQASLKGRWLGYQQYRIELAKFNLDKHHFDY
;
A
#
# COMPACT_ATOMS: atom_id res chain seq x y z
N ILE A 1 2.87 7.40 -9.07
CA ILE A 1 1.89 7.75 -8.02
C ILE A 1 2.45 8.98 -7.33
N LEU A 2 1.61 9.95 -6.98
CA LEU A 2 2.04 11.15 -6.26
C LEU A 2 1.99 10.88 -4.77
N LYS A 3 2.98 11.33 -4.02
CA LYS A 3 2.99 11.21 -2.57
C LYS A 3 1.92 12.14 -1.99
N GLY A 4 1.08 11.60 -1.11
CA GLY A 4 -0.08 12.30 -0.57
C GLY A 4 0.21 13.09 0.70
N GLU A 5 1.20 13.98 0.69
CA GLU A 5 1.49 14.82 1.88
C GLU A 5 0.48 15.94 2.06
N ASN A 6 0.07 16.59 0.97
CA ASN A 6 -1.06 17.52 0.93
C ASN A 6 -1.85 17.28 -0.35
N MET A 7 -3.14 17.01 -0.20
CA MET A 7 -4.04 16.67 -1.30
C MET A 7 -5.36 17.39 -1.12
N SER A 8 -5.87 17.94 -2.22
CA SER A 8 -7.21 18.51 -2.29
C SER A 8 -8.00 17.81 -3.37
N PHE A 9 -9.27 17.52 -3.08
CA PHE A 9 -10.16 16.82 -3.98
C PHE A 9 -11.45 17.61 -4.16
N ARG A 10 -12.01 17.59 -5.37
CA ARG A 10 -13.36 18.11 -5.60
C ARG A 10 -14.36 17.22 -4.85
N THR A 11 -15.31 17.83 -4.16
CA THR A 11 -16.40 17.11 -3.47
C THR A 11 -17.16 16.19 -4.42
N GLN A 12 -17.44 16.67 -5.65
CA GLN A 12 -18.05 15.87 -6.72
C GLN A 12 -17.20 14.66 -7.13
N ALA A 13 -15.87 14.77 -7.08
CA ALA A 13 -14.99 13.65 -7.41
C ALA A 13 -14.99 12.59 -6.31
N ILE A 14 -15.02 13.01 -5.04
CA ILE A 14 -15.09 12.09 -3.90
C ILE A 14 -16.46 11.39 -3.85
N GLY A 15 -17.57 12.13 -3.93
CA GLY A 15 -18.91 11.59 -3.74
C GLY A 15 -19.02 10.74 -2.46
N GLU A 16 -19.38 9.46 -2.61
CA GLU A 16 -19.47 8.51 -1.50
C GLU A 16 -18.18 7.75 -1.18
N LEU A 17 -17.07 8.07 -1.86
CA LEU A 17 -15.79 7.47 -1.52
C LEU A 17 -15.38 7.87 -0.10
N ARG A 18 -14.92 6.87 0.67
CA ARG A 18 -14.39 7.02 2.03
C ARG A 18 -13.05 6.31 2.12
N PHE A 19 -12.31 6.55 3.19
CA PHE A 19 -11.09 5.80 3.45
C PHE A 19 -11.38 4.31 3.62
N ASP A 20 -10.50 3.50 3.04
CA ASP A 20 -10.64 2.06 3.01
C ASP A 20 -10.37 1.48 4.40
N LYS A 21 -11.44 0.98 5.03
CA LYS A 21 -11.39 0.41 6.38
C LYS A 21 -10.58 -0.89 6.47
N ARG A 22 -10.20 -1.49 5.34
CA ARG A 22 -9.37 -2.71 5.28
C ARG A 22 -7.88 -2.38 5.42
N MET A 23 -7.50 -1.11 5.28
CA MET A 23 -6.13 -0.67 5.47
C MET A 23 -5.69 -0.79 6.92
N LYS A 24 -4.45 -1.23 7.12
CA LYS A 24 -3.85 -1.43 8.43
C LYS A 24 -2.99 -0.24 8.85
N GLY A 25 -2.89 -0.05 10.16
CA GLY A 25 -2.20 1.07 10.82
C GLY A 25 -3.08 1.67 11.90
N THR A 26 -2.51 2.03 13.05
CA THR A 26 -3.28 2.58 14.18
C THR A 26 -3.64 4.05 14.00
N ALA A 27 -2.69 4.87 13.53
CA ALA A 27 -2.94 6.27 13.19
C ALA A 27 -2.52 6.55 11.74
N ALA A 28 -1.28 6.24 11.37
CA ALA A 28 -0.84 6.29 9.98
C ALA A 28 -1.23 5.02 9.22
N GLN A 29 -2.23 5.12 8.33
CA GLN A 29 -2.51 4.09 7.33
C GLN A 29 -1.71 4.39 6.06
N VAL A 30 -0.45 3.96 6.03
CA VAL A 30 0.43 4.23 4.88
C VAL A 30 -0.19 3.69 3.59
N HIS A 31 -0.06 4.49 2.52
CA HIS A 31 -0.66 4.27 1.20
C HIS A 31 -2.16 4.54 1.07
N PHE A 32 -2.82 5.14 2.07
CA PHE A 32 -4.24 5.51 1.93
C PHE A 32 -4.47 6.40 0.72
N GLU A 33 -3.52 7.28 0.42
CA GLU A 33 -3.53 8.15 -0.75
C GLU A 33 -3.52 7.35 -2.05
N MET A 34 -2.83 6.21 -2.10
CA MET A 34 -2.81 5.37 -3.29
C MET A 34 -4.17 4.73 -3.51
N SER A 35 -4.80 4.21 -2.45
CA SER A 35 -6.15 3.64 -2.51
C SER A 35 -7.13 4.67 -3.07
N PHE A 36 -7.09 5.87 -2.51
CA PHE A 36 -7.98 6.96 -2.86
C PHE A 36 -7.75 7.45 -4.31
N THR A 37 -6.50 7.80 -4.65
CA THR A 37 -6.17 8.39 -5.96
C THR A 37 -6.28 7.40 -7.12
N LEU A 38 -5.97 6.11 -6.92
CA LEU A 38 -6.15 5.10 -7.94
C LEU A 38 -7.63 4.79 -8.19
N THR A 39 -8.46 4.82 -7.14
CA THR A 39 -9.92 4.69 -7.26
C THR A 39 -10.49 5.84 -8.08
N LEU A 40 -10.15 7.09 -7.74
CA LEU A 40 -10.58 8.27 -8.49
C LEU A 40 -10.07 8.24 -9.94
N LYS A 41 -8.82 7.82 -10.17
CA LYS A 41 -8.27 7.69 -11.52
C LYS A 41 -9.03 6.66 -12.36
N ARG A 42 -9.43 5.53 -11.77
CA ARG A 42 -10.26 4.53 -12.46
C ARG A 42 -11.65 5.04 -12.77
N ALA A 43 -12.21 5.89 -11.91
CA ALA A 43 -13.48 6.58 -12.16
C ALA A 43 -13.37 7.71 -13.22
N GLY A 44 -12.21 7.88 -13.86
CA GLY A 44 -12.00 8.83 -14.96
C GLY A 44 -11.49 10.21 -14.53
N TRP A 45 -11.27 10.43 -13.23
CA TRP A 45 -10.71 11.70 -12.74
C TRP A 45 -9.21 11.81 -13.01
N LYS A 46 -8.75 13.03 -13.25
CA LYS A 46 -7.33 13.33 -13.38
C LYS A 46 -6.72 13.59 -12.01
N ILE A 47 -5.55 13.01 -11.78
CA ILE A 47 -4.72 13.27 -10.60
C ILE A 47 -3.54 14.12 -11.08
N ILE A 48 -3.42 15.34 -10.56
CA ILE A 48 -2.48 16.35 -11.04
C ILE A 48 -1.49 16.67 -9.91
N TYR A 49 -0.21 16.75 -10.27
CA TYR A 49 0.83 17.33 -9.43
C TYR A 49 1.12 18.73 -9.95
N ASP A 50 1.07 19.72 -9.05
CA ASP A 50 1.49 21.08 -9.36
C ASP A 50 2.71 21.43 -8.49
N PRO A 51 3.93 21.48 -9.06
CA PRO A 51 5.13 21.81 -8.30
C PRO A 51 5.19 23.27 -7.85
N SER A 52 4.34 24.16 -8.38
CA SER A 52 4.28 25.55 -7.93
C SER A 52 3.54 25.71 -6.60
N ILE A 53 2.75 24.70 -6.22
CA ILE A 53 2.03 24.66 -4.94
C ILE A 53 2.90 23.93 -3.93
N THR A 54 3.54 24.69 -3.05
CA THR A 54 4.40 24.17 -1.99
C THR A 54 3.76 24.38 -0.63
N VAL A 55 4.01 23.45 0.30
CA VAL A 55 3.64 23.59 1.71
C VAL A 55 4.82 23.26 2.59
N ASP A 56 4.98 24.03 3.66
CA ASP A 56 5.95 23.72 4.69
C ASP A 56 5.43 22.55 5.53
N HIS A 57 6.06 21.38 5.37
CA HIS A 57 5.70 20.19 6.12
C HIS A 57 6.64 20.03 7.32
N TYR A 58 6.13 20.36 8.51
CA TYR A 58 6.85 20.19 9.77
C TYR A 58 6.65 18.77 10.32
N PRO A 59 7.71 17.94 10.40
CA PRO A 59 7.62 16.61 10.98
C PRO A 59 7.13 16.63 12.43
N ALA A 60 5.95 16.06 12.69
CA ALA A 60 5.53 15.76 14.05
C ALA A 60 6.13 14.43 14.54
N GLN A 61 6.28 14.32 15.87
CA GLN A 61 6.55 13.05 16.52
C GLN A 61 5.37 12.10 16.28
N ARG A 62 5.69 10.85 15.93
CA ARG A 62 4.69 9.78 15.81
C ARG A 62 4.70 8.96 17.09
N PHE A 63 3.51 8.69 17.61
CA PHE A 63 3.30 7.93 18.84
C PHE A 63 2.81 6.50 18.57
N ASP A 64 2.60 6.14 17.31
CA ASP A 64 2.17 4.83 16.86
C ASP A 64 3.36 3.91 16.52
N GLU A 65 3.10 2.76 15.91
CA GLU A 65 4.13 1.80 15.50
C GLU A 65 5.05 2.33 14.40
N ASP A 66 4.60 3.31 13.59
CA ASP A 66 5.30 3.86 12.42
C ASP A 66 6.25 5.00 12.82
N GLN A 67 7.05 4.76 13.86
CA GLN A 67 8.02 5.73 14.37
C GLN A 67 9.13 6.01 13.35
N ARG A 68 9.58 7.26 13.30
CA ARG A 68 10.68 7.65 12.41
C ARG A 68 12.00 7.03 12.88
N HIS A 69 12.83 6.64 11.92
CA HIS A 69 14.21 6.16 12.11
C HIS A 69 14.39 4.84 12.88
N ASN A 70 13.30 4.23 13.37
CA ASN A 70 13.33 2.96 14.06
C ASN A 70 12.58 1.91 13.25
N PHE A 71 13.21 0.74 13.07
CA PHE A 71 12.51 -0.38 12.47
C PHE A 71 11.44 -0.90 13.43
N ASN A 72 10.22 -1.03 12.92
CA ASN A 72 9.12 -1.71 13.58
C ASN A 72 8.51 -2.72 12.58
N ASP A 73 8.38 -3.97 13.01
CA ASP A 73 7.90 -5.06 12.17
C ASP A 73 6.41 -4.92 11.85
N ILE A 74 5.58 -4.51 12.83
CA ILE A 74 4.14 -4.26 12.64
C ILE A 74 3.93 -3.14 11.62
N ALA A 75 4.66 -2.03 11.74
CA ALA A 75 4.57 -0.92 10.80
C ALA A 75 4.90 -1.35 9.36
N LEU A 76 5.99 -2.10 9.18
CA LEU A 76 6.38 -2.60 7.85
C LEU A 76 5.39 -3.63 7.30
N ILE A 77 4.87 -4.53 8.15
CA ILE A 77 3.81 -5.48 7.74
C ILE A 77 2.57 -4.72 7.26
N ASN A 78 2.14 -3.69 7.99
CA ASN A 78 0.97 -2.88 7.67
C ASN A 78 1.16 -2.11 6.36
N LEU A 79 2.31 -1.46 6.18
CA LEU A 79 2.68 -0.75 4.95
C LEU A 79 2.63 -1.69 3.74
N VAL A 80 3.31 -2.84 3.85
CA VAL A 80 3.41 -3.81 2.74
C VAL A 80 2.08 -4.49 2.45
N HIS A 81 1.28 -4.77 3.48
CA HIS A 81 -0.09 -5.25 3.34
C HIS A 81 -0.92 -4.27 2.51
N ASN A 82 -0.93 -2.99 2.89
CA ASN A 82 -1.74 -1.96 2.25
C ASN A 82 -1.34 -1.77 0.79
N GLU A 83 -0.04 -1.66 0.51
CA GLU A 83 0.47 -1.56 -0.87
C GLU A 83 0.01 -2.74 -1.72
N THR A 84 0.12 -3.96 -1.18
CA THR A 84 -0.25 -5.18 -1.90
C THR A 84 -1.73 -5.22 -2.22
N LEU A 85 -2.59 -4.97 -1.22
CA LEU A 85 -4.04 -4.95 -1.39
C LEU A 85 -4.44 -3.96 -2.49
N ILE A 86 -3.98 -2.71 -2.36
CA ILE A 86 -4.34 -1.61 -3.27
C ILE A 86 -3.89 -1.91 -4.69
N LEU A 87 -2.63 -2.34 -4.88
CA LEU A 87 -2.11 -2.62 -6.22
C LEU A 87 -2.80 -3.82 -6.85
N LEU A 88 -3.13 -4.87 -6.09
CA LEU A 88 -3.87 -6.02 -6.64
C LEU A 88 -5.27 -5.62 -7.10
N GLU A 89 -5.97 -4.76 -6.36
CA GLU A 89 -7.25 -4.24 -6.82
C GLU A 89 -7.08 -3.44 -8.10
N HIS A 90 -5.99 -2.66 -8.21
CA HIS A 90 -5.80 -1.64 -9.25
C HIS A 90 -5.12 -2.12 -10.55
N LEU A 91 -4.36 -3.19 -10.51
CA LEU A 91 -3.63 -3.74 -11.65
C LEU A 91 -4.49 -4.73 -12.47
N SER A 92 -4.16 -4.87 -13.76
CA SER A 92 -4.69 -5.95 -14.60
C SER A 92 -4.11 -7.31 -14.18
N PRO A 93 -4.75 -8.44 -14.51
CA PRO A 93 -4.31 -9.78 -14.06
C PRO A 93 -2.83 -10.08 -14.33
N ILE A 94 -2.33 -9.77 -15.54
CA ILE A 94 -0.92 -9.97 -15.88
C ILE A 94 -0.02 -9.08 -15.01
N ARG A 95 -0.39 -7.80 -14.82
CA ARG A 95 0.39 -6.87 -14.00
C ARG A 95 0.37 -7.25 -12.52
N ARG A 96 -0.71 -7.85 -12.02
CA ARG A 96 -0.78 -8.41 -10.65
C ARG A 96 0.27 -9.50 -10.45
N PHE A 97 0.34 -10.44 -11.40
CA PHE A 97 1.32 -11.52 -11.35
C PHE A 97 2.75 -10.99 -11.39
N VAL A 98 3.05 -10.11 -12.35
CA VAL A 98 4.37 -9.47 -12.48
C VAL A 98 4.75 -8.71 -11.21
N PHE A 99 3.81 -7.94 -10.64
CA PHE A 99 4.01 -7.22 -9.40
C PHE A 99 4.33 -8.16 -8.23
N LEU A 100 3.53 -9.20 -8.00
CA LEU A 100 3.78 -10.14 -6.90
C LEU A 100 5.13 -10.82 -7.05
N LEU A 101 5.44 -11.33 -8.24
CA LEU A 101 6.72 -11.97 -8.53
C LEU A 101 7.90 -11.03 -8.28
N TRP A 102 7.84 -9.82 -8.85
CA TRP A 102 8.88 -8.81 -8.66
C TRP A 102 9.01 -8.39 -7.19
N SER A 103 7.89 -8.22 -6.47
CA SER A 103 7.90 -7.77 -5.07
C SER A 103 8.53 -8.80 -4.12
N ILE A 104 8.39 -10.09 -4.43
CA ILE A 104 8.97 -11.19 -3.65
C ILE A 104 10.44 -11.41 -4.03
N LEU A 105 10.76 -11.42 -5.33
CA LEU A 105 12.12 -11.68 -5.79
C LEU A 105 13.05 -10.49 -5.59
N VAL A 106 12.58 -9.28 -5.91
CA VAL A 106 13.38 -8.06 -5.92
C VAL A 106 12.96 -7.16 -4.76
N GLY A 107 11.71 -6.69 -4.77
CA GLY A 107 11.21 -5.72 -3.81
C GLY A 107 11.95 -4.37 -3.84
N THR A 108 11.78 -3.58 -2.80
CA THR A 108 12.38 -2.24 -2.66
C THR A 108 13.41 -2.19 -1.53
N ARG A 109 14.05 -1.04 -1.35
CA ARG A 109 14.95 -0.80 -0.21
C ARG A 109 14.23 -0.68 1.14
N GLU A 110 12.92 -0.56 1.12
CA GLU A 110 12.08 -0.49 2.32
C GLU A 110 11.35 -1.83 2.55
N SER A 111 10.71 -2.34 1.50
CA SER A 111 9.97 -3.60 1.48
C SER A 111 10.75 -4.66 0.72
N PHE A 112 11.56 -5.44 1.44
CA PHE A 112 12.54 -6.33 0.85
C PHE A 112 11.89 -7.47 0.05
N GLY A 113 12.48 -7.74 -1.11
CA GLY A 113 12.48 -9.07 -1.73
C GLY A 113 13.83 -9.76 -1.51
N ILE A 114 13.96 -10.99 -2.02
CA ILE A 114 15.13 -11.85 -1.83
C ILE A 114 16.43 -11.15 -2.27
N CYS A 115 16.42 -10.46 -3.42
CA CYS A 115 17.60 -9.75 -3.93
C CYS A 115 18.03 -8.59 -3.02
N GLN A 116 17.07 -7.83 -2.46
CA GLN A 116 17.38 -6.73 -1.54
C GLN A 116 17.91 -7.26 -0.22
N TRP A 117 17.36 -8.39 0.27
CA TRP A 117 17.90 -9.09 1.42
C TRP A 117 19.34 -9.54 1.17
N LEU A 118 19.64 -10.24 0.06
CA LEU A 118 21.01 -10.65 -0.29
C LEU A 118 21.97 -9.46 -0.37
N ARG A 119 21.51 -8.34 -0.94
CA ARG A 119 22.31 -7.12 -1.09
C ARG A 119 22.63 -6.44 0.24
N LEU A 120 21.70 -6.44 1.19
CA LEU A 120 21.80 -5.66 2.44
C LEU A 120 22.12 -6.51 3.67
N PHE A 121 21.98 -7.83 3.60
CA PHE A 121 22.30 -8.74 4.70
C PHE A 121 23.73 -8.60 5.21
N PRO A 122 24.78 -8.46 4.36
CA PRO A 122 26.15 -8.27 4.86
C PRO A 122 26.32 -7.00 5.71
N GLN A 123 25.50 -5.97 5.48
CA GLN A 123 25.58 -4.70 6.20
C GLN A 123 24.63 -4.64 7.41
N GLU A 124 23.40 -5.15 7.28
CA GLU A 124 22.34 -5.01 8.28
C GLU A 124 22.11 -6.27 9.13
N GLY A 125 22.67 -7.42 8.74
CA GLY A 125 22.59 -8.69 9.47
C GLY A 125 21.14 -9.11 9.78
N GLN A 126 20.85 -9.33 11.07
CA GLN A 126 19.52 -9.77 11.52
C GLN A 126 18.40 -8.79 11.14
N LEU A 127 18.70 -7.48 11.06
CA LEU A 127 17.71 -6.48 10.67
C LEU A 127 17.21 -6.72 9.24
N ALA A 128 18.10 -7.06 8.30
CA ALA A 128 17.70 -7.41 6.94
C ALA A 128 16.73 -8.59 6.92
N SER A 129 17.01 -9.63 7.72
CA SER A 129 16.13 -10.80 7.81
C SER A 129 14.76 -10.46 8.41
N LYS A 130 14.72 -9.60 9.44
CA LYS A 130 13.45 -9.10 10.00
C LYS A 130 12.66 -8.30 8.96
N LYS A 131 13.30 -7.44 8.18
CA LYS A 131 12.67 -6.68 7.08
C LYS A 131 12.11 -7.60 6.00
N LEU A 132 12.85 -8.63 5.59
CA LEU A 132 12.38 -9.62 4.63
C LEU A 132 11.15 -10.38 5.16
N GLN A 133 11.22 -10.90 6.39
CA GLN A 133 10.11 -11.61 7.02
C GLN A 133 8.85 -10.75 7.14
N ALA A 134 8.99 -9.52 7.63
CA ALA A 134 7.90 -8.56 7.73
C ALA A 134 7.30 -8.23 6.35
N SER A 135 8.15 -8.03 5.34
CA SER A 135 7.70 -7.76 3.97
C SER A 135 6.92 -8.94 3.40
N LEU A 136 7.44 -10.16 3.45
CA LEU A 136 6.76 -11.36 2.94
C LEU A 136 5.44 -11.61 3.67
N LYS A 137 5.41 -11.42 5.01
CA LYS A 137 4.17 -11.51 5.79
C LYS A 137 3.15 -10.46 5.38
N GLY A 138 3.57 -9.21 5.17
CA GLY A 138 2.71 -8.15 4.63
C GLY A 138 2.14 -8.51 3.26
N ARG A 139 2.98 -9.01 2.32
CA ARG A 139 2.55 -9.45 0.99
C ARG A 139 1.50 -10.55 1.08
N TRP A 140 1.75 -11.57 1.90
CA TRP A 140 0.82 -12.66 2.11
C TRP A 140 -0.53 -12.18 2.66
N LEU A 141 -0.52 -11.38 3.72
CA LEU A 141 -1.75 -10.86 4.33
C LEU A 141 -2.54 -9.99 3.34
N GLY A 142 -1.86 -9.11 2.58
CA GLY A 142 -2.51 -8.26 1.58
C GLY A 142 -3.13 -9.07 0.44
N TYR A 143 -2.44 -10.13 -0.01
CA TYR A 143 -2.97 -11.07 -0.99
C TYR A 143 -4.19 -11.86 -0.45
N GLN A 144 -4.13 -12.33 0.79
CA GLN A 144 -5.27 -13.01 1.42
C GLN A 144 -6.49 -12.09 1.53
N GLN A 145 -6.31 -10.84 1.98
CA GLN A 145 -7.38 -9.86 2.04
C GLN A 145 -7.99 -9.64 0.65
N TYR A 146 -7.16 -9.43 -0.38
CA TYR A 146 -7.61 -9.29 -1.76
C TYR A 146 -8.43 -10.50 -2.24
N ARG A 147 -7.99 -11.72 -1.93
CA ARG A 147 -8.69 -12.97 -2.30
C ARG A 147 -10.06 -13.09 -1.64
N ILE A 148 -10.17 -12.71 -0.36
CA ILE A 148 -11.45 -12.71 0.37
C ILE A 148 -12.43 -11.73 -0.28
N GLU A 149 -11.98 -10.52 -0.58
CA GLU A 149 -12.83 -9.47 -1.17
C GLU A 149 -13.26 -9.83 -2.60
N LEU A 150 -12.37 -10.44 -3.39
CA LEU A 150 -12.72 -10.96 -4.70
C LEU A 150 -13.79 -12.06 -4.63
N ALA A 151 -13.70 -12.95 -3.62
CA ALA A 151 -14.69 -14.00 -3.42
C ALA A 151 -16.07 -13.41 -3.04
N LYS A 152 -16.10 -12.45 -2.10
CA LYS A 152 -17.34 -11.74 -1.72
C LYS A 152 -18.01 -11.08 -2.92
N PHE A 153 -17.23 -10.32 -3.70
CA PHE A 153 -17.75 -9.65 -4.90
C PHE A 153 -18.34 -10.61 -5.93
N ASN A 154 -17.71 -11.77 -6.12
CA ASN A 154 -18.23 -12.79 -7.05
C ASN A 154 -19.53 -13.43 -6.50
N LEU A 155 -19.62 -13.67 -5.19
CA LEU A 155 -20.84 -14.18 -4.55
C LEU A 155 -22.00 -13.19 -4.70
N ASP A 156 -21.77 -11.90 -4.43
CA ASP A 156 -22.80 -10.87 -4.54
C ASP A 156 -23.34 -10.79 -5.97
N LYS A 157 -22.46 -10.83 -6.98
CA LYS A 157 -22.89 -10.88 -8.39
C LYS A 157 -23.82 -12.05 -8.69
N HIS A 158 -23.49 -13.25 -8.20
CA HIS A 158 -24.33 -14.42 -8.40
C HIS A 158 -25.67 -14.35 -7.67
N HIS A 159 -25.80 -13.55 -6.60
CA HIS A 159 -27.05 -13.36 -5.87
C HIS A 159 -28.00 -12.33 -6.51
N PHE A 160 -27.50 -11.38 -7.30
CA PHE A 160 -28.31 -10.33 -7.96
C PHE A 160 -28.64 -10.61 -9.44
N ASP A 161 -28.16 -11.72 -10.01
CA ASP A 161 -28.49 -12.18 -11.37
C ASP A 161 -29.76 -13.09 -11.42
N TYR A 162 -30.71 -12.91 -10.50
CA TYR A 162 -32.05 -13.54 -10.52
C TYR A 162 -33.17 -12.51 -10.63
#